data_AF-A0A2N1N4X0-F1
#
_entry.id   AF-A0A2N1N4X0-F1
#
_cell.length_a   1.000
_cell.length_b   1.000
_cell.length_c   1.000
_cell.angle_alpha   90.00
_cell.angle_beta   90.00
_cell.angle_gamma   90.00
#
_symmetry.space_group_name_H-M   'P 1'
#
loop_
_entity.id
_entity.type
_entity.pdbx_description
1 polymer ?
#
loop_
_entity_poly.entity_id
_entity_poly.type
_entity_poly.pdbx_seq_one_letter_code
_entity_poly.pdbx_strand_id
1 'polypeptide(L)'
;MIVILAFAHTMFLLLRNPVNISTNNSTYSGVATNSLTNESLNIKLKSDFDSNSNDNPYTFFYKAIMTTYFWTSGNWIQKEQFDFWAVDIYSFIANIFLVVVLQNMLIAFMRQILLKHKANRVADYEALYHFNIFSNDIKAKLKFIYYIGQPENYEEWNNIRKANDKCTIYKDLVVEHISTKFIFEERNYDHHSIWEY
;
A
#
# COMPACT_ATOMS: atom_id res chain seq x y z
N MET A 1 -12.78 5.32 1.79
CA MET A 1 -13.82 6.21 2.34
C MET A 1 -15.16 5.50 2.52
N ILE A 2 -15.75 4.88 1.48
CA ILE A 2 -17.05 4.17 1.56
C ILE A 2 -17.08 3.12 2.69
N VAL A 3 -16.02 2.33 2.80
CA VAL A 3 -15.90 1.31 3.85
C VAL A 3 -15.94 1.93 5.26
N ILE A 4 -15.25 3.06 5.48
CA ILE A 4 -15.27 3.78 6.76
C ILE A 4 -16.67 4.33 7.06
N LEU A 5 -17.38 4.83 6.05
CA LEU A 5 -18.77 5.30 6.21
C LEU A 5 -19.72 4.17 6.61
N ALA A 6 -19.58 2.98 6.02
CA ALA A 6 -20.38 1.81 6.39
C ALA A 6 -20.11 1.37 7.83
N PHE A 7 -18.83 1.35 8.23
CA PHE A 7 -18.44 1.03 9.60
C PHE A 7 -19.00 2.06 10.61
N ALA A 8 -18.87 3.35 10.30
CA ALA A 8 -19.40 4.44 11.11
C ALA A 8 -20.93 4.40 11.23
N HIS A 9 -21.64 4.06 10.15
CA HIS A 9 -23.09 3.97 10.18
C HIS A 9 -23.60 2.85 11.09
N THR A 10 -22.94 1.70 11.04
CA THR A 10 -23.30 0.57 11.90
C THR A 10 -23.03 0.89 13.38
N MET A 11 -21.88 1.50 13.69
CA MET A 11 -21.56 1.94 15.04
C MET A 11 -22.51 3.03 15.55
N PHE A 12 -22.89 3.96 14.69
CA PHE A 12 -23.92 4.96 14.98
C PHE A 12 -25.25 4.29 15.35
N LEU A 13 -25.71 3.30 14.59
CA LEU A 13 -26.95 2.59 14.90
C LEU A 13 -26.87 1.81 16.22
N LEU A 14 -25.73 1.18 16.50
CA LEU A 14 -25.52 0.38 17.72
C LEU A 14 -25.40 1.24 18.99
N LEU A 15 -24.74 2.39 18.90
CA LEU A 15 -24.30 3.16 20.07
C LEU A 15 -24.97 4.54 20.23
N ARG A 16 -25.84 4.95 19.29
CA ARG A 16 -26.55 6.23 19.38
C ARG A 16 -27.47 6.32 20.59
N ASN A 17 -28.14 5.24 20.96
CA ASN A 17 -29.07 5.21 22.08
C ASN A 17 -28.84 3.98 22.97
N PRO A 18 -27.82 4.02 23.84
CA PRO A 18 -27.38 2.89 24.65
C PRO A 18 -28.25 2.67 25.90
N VAL A 19 -29.59 2.77 25.80
CA VAL A 19 -30.52 2.63 26.94
C VAL A 19 -30.33 1.31 27.71
N ASN A 20 -29.76 0.29 27.05
CA ASN A 20 -29.55 -1.05 27.60
C ASN A 20 -28.08 -1.51 27.59
N ILE A 21 -27.13 -0.61 27.37
CA ILE A 21 -25.70 -0.94 27.29
C ILE A 21 -25.02 -0.40 28.55
N SER A 22 -24.32 -1.25 29.29
CA SER A 22 -23.49 -0.83 30.41
C SER A 22 -22.36 0.07 29.92
N THR A 23 -22.18 1.21 30.57
CA THR A 23 -20.97 2.01 30.41
C THR A 23 -19.93 1.59 31.43
N ASN A 24 -18.69 1.46 30.98
CA ASN A 24 -17.58 1.13 31.87
C ASN A 24 -17.19 2.38 32.67
N ASN A 25 -17.55 2.40 33.94
CA ASN A 25 -17.12 3.45 34.86
C ASN A 25 -15.71 3.13 35.37
N SER A 26 -14.69 3.76 34.79
CA SER A 26 -13.33 3.67 35.32
C SER A 26 -13.26 4.35 36.70
N THR A 27 -12.83 3.59 37.72
CA THR A 27 -12.58 4.11 39.06
C THR A 27 -11.07 4.10 39.31
N TYR A 28 -10.51 5.27 39.55
CA TYR A 28 -9.09 5.44 39.89
C TYR A 28 -8.98 5.76 41.37
N SER A 29 -8.08 5.07 42.07
CA SER A 29 -7.79 5.35 43.47
C SER A 29 -6.30 5.59 43.65
N GLY A 30 -5.96 6.61 44.44
CA GLY A 30 -4.58 6.93 44.77
C GLY A 30 -4.48 7.44 46.20
N VAL A 31 -3.29 7.29 46.78
CA VAL A 31 -2.97 7.84 48.09
C VAL A 31 -2.03 9.02 47.87
N ALA A 32 -2.48 10.22 48.19
CA ALA A 32 -1.63 11.40 48.18
C ALA A 32 -1.06 11.61 49.58
N THR A 33 0.26 11.61 49.73
CA THR A 33 0.93 11.92 50.99
C THR A 33 1.40 13.37 50.99
N ASN A 34 1.01 14.13 52.01
CA ASN A 34 1.51 15.50 52.19
C ASN A 34 2.97 15.46 52.64
N SER A 35 3.86 16.06 51.84
CA SER A 35 5.30 16.08 52.07
C SER A 35 5.72 16.80 53.36
N LEU A 36 4.87 17.68 53.90
CA LEU A 36 5.14 18.48 55.09
C LEU A 36 4.56 17.89 56.38
N THR A 37 3.37 17.27 56.30
CA THR A 37 2.66 16.74 57.49
C THR A 37 2.67 15.21 57.59
N ASN A 38 3.18 14.49 56.56
CA ASN A 38 3.13 13.04 56.44
C ASN A 38 1.72 12.43 56.53
N GLU A 39 0.68 13.25 56.41
CA GLU A 39 -0.70 12.80 56.37
C GLU A 39 -1.01 12.21 54.99
N SER A 40 -1.75 11.10 54.99
CA SER A 40 -2.17 10.42 53.78
C SER A 40 -3.64 10.72 53.49
N LEU A 41 -3.93 11.10 52.24
CA LEU A 41 -5.27 11.40 51.76
C LEU A 41 -5.64 10.40 50.67
N ASN A 42 -6.65 9.59 50.94
CA ASN A 42 -7.18 8.62 50.00
C ASN A 42 -8.11 9.33 49.02
N ILE A 43 -7.69 9.44 47.77
CA ILE A 43 -8.47 10.05 46.69
C ILE A 43 -9.08 8.92 45.86
N LYS A 44 -10.40 8.97 45.68
CA LYS A 44 -11.13 8.14 44.71
C LYS A 44 -11.72 9.05 43.64
N LEU A 45 -11.29 8.85 42.40
CA LEU A 45 -11.80 9.53 41.21
C LEU A 45 -12.68 8.55 40.44
N LYS A 46 -13.86 9.00 40.04
CA LYS A 46 -14.78 8.24 39.20
C LYS A 46 -14.99 9.00 37.91
N SER A 47 -14.89 8.31 36.77
CA SER A 47 -15.28 8.89 35.48
C SER A 47 -16.80 9.07 35.46
N ASP A 48 -17.25 10.27 35.09
CA ASP A 48 -18.65 10.63 34.88
C ASP A 48 -18.92 10.68 33.38
N PHE A 49 -19.12 9.51 32.78
CA PHE A 49 -19.41 9.39 31.36
C PHE A 49 -20.92 9.32 31.14
N ASP A 50 -21.49 10.32 30.46
CA ASP A 50 -22.91 10.30 30.09
C ASP A 50 -23.11 9.85 28.63
N SER A 51 -23.74 8.69 28.48
CA SER A 51 -24.02 8.05 27.20
C SER A 51 -25.02 8.80 26.29
N ASN A 52 -25.86 9.66 26.87
CA ASN A 52 -26.84 10.48 26.15
C ASN A 52 -26.33 11.91 25.86
N SER A 53 -25.16 12.27 26.40
CA SER A 53 -24.59 13.60 26.28
C SER A 53 -23.68 13.71 25.06
N ASN A 54 -22.90 14.79 25.05
CA ASN A 54 -21.85 15.05 24.09
C ASN A 54 -20.61 14.15 24.29
N ASP A 55 -20.53 13.43 25.42
CA ASP A 55 -19.44 12.50 25.76
C ASP A 55 -19.47 11.26 24.87
N ASN A 56 -20.67 10.83 24.46
CA ASN A 56 -20.83 9.78 23.47
C ASN A 56 -20.50 10.31 22.06
N PRO A 57 -19.42 9.83 21.42
CA PRO A 57 -19.07 10.26 20.07
C PRO A 57 -19.99 9.68 18.98
N TYR A 58 -20.87 8.73 19.31
CA TYR A 58 -21.79 8.09 18.38
C TYR A 58 -23.20 8.69 18.40
N THR A 59 -23.44 9.74 19.19
CA THR A 59 -24.73 10.45 19.22
C THR A 59 -25.08 11.10 17.89
N PHE A 60 -24.07 11.55 17.14
CA PHE A 60 -24.22 12.16 15.81
C PHE A 60 -23.41 11.41 14.76
N PHE A 61 -23.99 11.25 13.56
CA PHE A 61 -23.35 10.49 12.48
C PHE A 61 -21.99 11.06 12.05
N TYR A 62 -21.84 12.38 11.96
CA TYR A 62 -20.56 12.99 11.58
C TYR A 62 -19.45 12.73 12.62
N LYS A 63 -19.80 12.71 13.92
CA LYS A 63 -18.87 12.35 15.00
C LYS A 63 -18.54 10.86 14.94
N ALA A 64 -19.53 10.01 14.66
CA ALA A 64 -19.29 8.58 14.45
C ALA A 64 -18.30 8.33 13.31
N ILE A 65 -18.38 9.10 12.20
CA ILE A 65 -17.39 9.05 11.12
C ILE A 65 -16.00 9.43 11.62
N MET A 66 -15.90 10.54 12.36
CA MET A 66 -14.63 11.04 12.89
C MET A 66 -13.99 10.04 13.86
N THR A 67 -14.77 9.46 14.77
CA THR A 67 -14.31 8.42 15.70
C THR A 67 -13.91 7.15 14.97
N THR A 68 -14.69 6.72 13.98
CA THR A 68 -14.34 5.55 13.16
C THR A 68 -13.03 5.78 12.40
N TYR A 69 -12.79 7.00 11.90
CA TYR A 69 -11.54 7.36 11.25
C TYR A 69 -10.34 7.28 12.21
N PHE A 70 -10.45 7.84 13.43
CA PHE A 70 -9.39 7.74 14.44
C PHE A 70 -9.14 6.30 14.88
N TRP A 71 -10.21 5.51 15.04
CA TRP A 71 -10.10 4.08 15.30
C TRP A 71 -9.30 3.35 14.22
N THR A 72 -9.59 3.61 12.93
CA THR A 72 -8.81 3.00 11.82
C THR A 72 -7.35 3.45 11.78
N SER A 73 -7.03 4.56 12.46
CA SER A 73 -5.66 5.08 12.62
C SER A 73 -4.96 4.52 13.88
N GLY A 74 -5.63 3.64 14.64
CA GLY A 74 -5.10 3.02 15.86
C GLY A 74 -5.38 3.80 17.14
N ASN A 75 -6.03 4.97 17.08
CA ASN A 75 -6.41 5.73 18.26
C ASN A 75 -7.90 5.53 18.56
N TRP A 76 -8.19 4.51 19.37
CA TRP A 76 -9.56 4.16 19.75
C TRP A 76 -9.82 4.31 21.25
N ILE A 77 -9.78 5.56 21.71
CA ILE A 77 -9.97 5.92 23.12
C ILE A 77 -11.36 5.52 23.66
N GLN A 78 -12.36 5.39 22.80
CA GLN A 78 -13.73 5.07 23.20
C GLN A 78 -14.05 3.57 23.21
N LYS A 79 -13.09 2.68 22.89
CA LYS A 79 -13.28 1.22 23.01
C LYS A 79 -13.71 0.85 24.43
N GLU A 80 -13.04 1.45 25.41
CA GLU A 80 -13.19 1.08 26.81
C GLU A 80 -14.42 1.70 27.46
N GLN A 81 -15.13 2.62 26.80
CA GLN A 81 -16.30 3.31 27.37
C GLN A 81 -17.58 2.49 27.31
N PHE A 82 -17.73 1.63 26.29
CA PHE A 82 -18.93 0.81 26.09
C PHE A 82 -18.64 -0.65 26.40
N ASP A 83 -19.33 -1.20 27.39
CA ASP A 83 -19.26 -2.62 27.75
C ASP A 83 -20.25 -3.42 26.90
N PHE A 84 -19.93 -3.60 25.62
CA PHE A 84 -20.80 -4.32 24.69
C PHE A 84 -20.02 -5.26 23.79
N TRP A 85 -20.24 -6.57 23.99
CA TRP A 85 -19.54 -7.62 23.24
C TRP A 85 -19.65 -7.49 21.72
N ALA A 86 -20.76 -6.95 21.21
CA ALA A 86 -20.95 -6.79 19.77
C ALA A 86 -20.01 -5.74 19.18
N VAL A 87 -19.63 -4.71 19.95
CA VAL A 87 -18.64 -3.70 19.54
C VAL A 87 -17.27 -4.35 19.37
N ASP A 88 -16.86 -5.22 20.30
CA ASP A 88 -15.59 -5.93 20.22
C ASP A 88 -15.51 -6.86 19.02
N ILE A 89 -16.55 -7.68 18.80
CA ILE A 89 -16.58 -8.61 17.66
C ILE A 89 -16.60 -7.86 16.34
N TYR A 90 -17.40 -6.82 16.23
CA TYR A 90 -17.48 -6.02 15.01
C TYR A 90 -16.16 -5.33 14.70
N SER A 91 -15.53 -4.72 15.71
CA SER A 91 -14.23 -4.06 15.54
C SER A 91 -13.13 -5.05 15.19
N PHE A 92 -13.18 -6.27 15.71
CA PHE A 92 -12.27 -7.35 15.30
C PHE A 92 -12.42 -7.73 13.82
N ILE A 93 -13.66 -7.98 13.38
CA ILE A 93 -13.97 -8.31 11.98
C ILE A 93 -13.53 -7.17 11.05
N ALA A 94 -13.83 -5.93 11.43
CA ALA A 94 -13.47 -4.77 10.65
C ALA A 94 -11.96 -4.60 10.53
N ASN A 95 -11.20 -4.83 11.61
CA ASN A 95 -9.74 -4.76 11.58
C ASN A 95 -9.14 -5.83 10.66
N ILE A 96 -9.64 -7.07 10.70
CA ILE A 96 -9.24 -8.12 9.77
C ILE A 96 -9.52 -7.67 8.33
N PHE A 97 -10.72 -7.18 8.05
CA PHE A 97 -11.07 -6.76 6.69
C PHE A 97 -10.20 -5.60 6.20
N LEU A 98 -9.96 -4.59 7.05
CA LEU A 98 -9.19 -3.40 6.69
C LEU A 98 -7.72 -3.74 6.45
N VAL A 99 -7.10 -4.50 7.35
CA VAL A 99 -5.68 -4.87 7.25
C VAL A 99 -5.46 -5.95 6.19
N VAL A 100 -6.22 -7.05 6.25
CA VAL A 100 -5.95 -8.21 5.39
C VAL A 100 -6.45 -8.01 3.96
N VAL A 101 -7.61 -7.39 3.76
CA VAL A 101 -8.18 -7.24 2.41
C VAL A 101 -7.72 -5.93 1.79
N LEU A 102 -8.02 -4.80 2.43
CA LEU A 102 -7.80 -3.48 1.81
C LEU A 102 -6.33 -3.11 1.69
N GLN A 103 -5.51 -3.30 2.74
CA GLN A 103 -4.09 -2.94 2.63
C GLN A 103 -3.35 -3.84 1.63
N ASN A 104 -3.59 -5.16 1.65
CA ASN A 104 -2.95 -6.08 0.71
C ASN A 104 -3.37 -5.81 -0.75
N MET A 105 -4.65 -5.53 -0.99
CA MET A 105 -5.13 -5.17 -2.32
C MET A 105 -4.56 -3.82 -2.78
N LEU A 106 -4.46 -2.83 -1.88
CA LEU A 106 -3.90 -1.52 -2.19
C LEU A 106 -2.41 -1.62 -2.56
N ILE A 107 -1.63 -2.39 -1.80
CA ILE A 107 -0.20 -2.64 -2.09
C ILE A 107 -0.04 -3.33 -3.45
N ALA A 108 -0.85 -4.36 -3.72
CA ALA A 108 -0.83 -5.06 -5.00
C ALA A 108 -1.13 -4.12 -6.18
N PHE A 109 -2.15 -3.27 -6.03
CA PHE A 109 -2.55 -2.30 -7.04
C PHE A 109 -1.49 -1.22 -7.26
N MET A 110 -0.92 -0.66 -6.19
CA MET A 110 0.19 0.29 -6.28
C MET A 110 1.40 -0.32 -7.00
N ARG A 111 1.73 -1.57 -6.69
CA ARG A 111 2.82 -2.29 -7.35
C ARG A 111 2.54 -2.48 -8.84
N GLN A 112 1.31 -2.83 -9.22
CA GLN A 112 0.91 -2.97 -10.61
C GLN A 112 1.01 -1.65 -11.38
N ILE A 113 0.49 -0.55 -10.80
CA ILE A 113 0.60 0.79 -11.39
C ILE A 113 2.06 1.20 -11.55
N LEU A 114 2.89 0.97 -10.54
CA LEU A 114 4.30 1.31 -10.58
C LEU A 114 5.03 0.56 -11.72
N LEU A 115 4.78 -0.74 -11.86
CA LEU A 115 5.37 -1.54 -12.94
C LEU A 115 4.89 -1.08 -14.30
N LYS A 116 3.59 -0.79 -14.45
CA LYS A 116 3.02 -0.23 -15.69
C LYS A 116 3.65 1.12 -16.02
N HIS A 117 3.80 2.00 -15.05
CA HIS A 117 4.42 3.31 -15.24
C HIS A 117 5.90 3.18 -15.65
N LYS A 118 6.66 2.26 -15.03
CA LYS A 118 8.04 1.98 -15.42
C LYS A 118 8.13 1.43 -16.84
N ALA A 119 7.28 0.48 -17.22
CA ALA A 119 7.25 -0.10 -18.56
C ALA A 119 6.91 0.96 -19.63
N ASN A 120 5.89 1.80 -19.36
CA ASN A 120 5.54 2.89 -20.27
C ASN A 120 6.69 3.88 -20.44
N ARG A 121 7.38 4.26 -19.36
CA ARG A 121 8.56 5.13 -19.48
C ARG A 121 9.66 4.52 -20.34
N VAL A 122 9.92 3.22 -20.23
CA VAL A 122 10.91 2.54 -21.08
C VAL A 122 10.47 2.59 -22.55
N ALA A 123 9.22 2.27 -22.85
CA ALA A 123 8.68 2.35 -24.21
C ALA A 123 8.73 3.78 -24.78
N ASP A 124 8.42 4.80 -23.98
CA ASP A 124 8.51 6.20 -24.38
C ASP A 124 9.97 6.60 -24.68
N TYR A 125 10.93 6.13 -23.87
CA TYR A 125 12.36 6.33 -24.12
C TYR A 125 12.83 5.60 -25.40
N GLU A 126 12.36 4.38 -25.66
CA GLU A 126 12.69 3.62 -26.88
C GLU A 126 12.09 4.28 -28.14
N ALA A 127 10.85 4.79 -28.07
CA ALA A 127 10.22 5.51 -29.17
C ALA A 127 10.95 6.82 -29.50
N LEU A 128 11.40 7.57 -28.48
CA LEU A 128 12.23 8.77 -28.64
C LEU A 128 13.66 8.46 -29.10
N TYR A 129 14.10 7.19 -29.05
CA TYR A 129 15.37 6.75 -29.65
C TYR A 129 15.18 6.40 -31.13
N HIS A 130 14.05 5.77 -31.49
CA HIS A 130 13.68 5.50 -32.89
C HIS A 130 13.44 6.78 -33.70
N PHE A 131 12.78 7.78 -33.10
CA PHE A 131 12.78 9.14 -33.63
C PHE A 131 14.08 9.81 -33.19
N ASN A 132 15.09 9.81 -34.06
CA ASN A 132 16.47 10.26 -33.85
C ASN A 132 16.62 11.75 -33.39
N ILE A 133 16.05 12.12 -32.24
CA ILE A 133 15.95 13.50 -31.73
C ILE A 133 17.20 13.87 -30.91
N PHE A 134 17.88 12.89 -30.31
CA PHE A 134 19.06 13.14 -29.47
C PHE A 134 20.38 12.88 -30.21
N SER A 135 21.20 13.93 -30.26
CA SER A 135 22.55 13.98 -30.83
C SER A 135 23.50 12.96 -30.19
N ASN A 136 24.53 12.58 -30.96
CA ASN A 136 25.53 11.54 -30.71
C ASN A 136 26.15 11.48 -29.31
N ASP A 137 26.13 12.56 -28.53
CA ASP A 137 26.79 12.65 -27.22
C ASP A 137 26.11 11.82 -26.11
N ILE A 138 24.80 11.57 -26.19
CA ILE A 138 24.10 10.72 -25.20
C ILE A 138 24.36 9.23 -25.48
N LYS A 139 24.66 8.88 -26.74
CA LYS A 139 24.93 7.50 -27.19
C LYS A 139 26.15 6.90 -26.49
N ALA A 140 27.10 7.74 -26.08
CA ALA A 140 28.34 7.34 -25.41
C ALA A 140 28.18 7.00 -23.91
N LYS A 141 27.06 7.39 -23.25
CA LYS A 141 26.90 7.27 -21.79
C LYS A 141 26.03 6.09 -21.33
N LEU A 142 25.45 5.31 -22.24
CA LEU A 142 24.55 4.21 -21.89
C LEU A 142 25.28 2.86 -21.88
N LYS A 143 25.31 2.22 -20.70
CA LYS A 143 25.81 0.86 -20.50
C LYS A 143 24.69 -0.10 -20.91
N PHE A 144 24.64 -0.47 -22.19
CA PHE A 144 23.68 -1.44 -22.71
C PHE A 144 23.98 -2.82 -22.12
N ILE A 145 22.94 -3.53 -21.67
CA ILE A 145 23.00 -4.98 -21.46
C ILE A 145 22.61 -5.59 -22.81
N TYR A 146 23.61 -6.04 -23.58
CA TYR A 146 23.36 -6.78 -24.80
C TYR A 146 23.07 -8.24 -24.45
N TYR A 147 21.86 -8.71 -24.75
CA TYR A 147 21.57 -10.14 -24.77
C TYR A 147 21.81 -10.66 -26.18
N ILE A 148 22.98 -11.27 -26.40
CA ILE A 148 23.27 -12.03 -27.62
C ILE A 148 22.76 -13.45 -27.38
N GLY A 149 21.49 -13.67 -27.69
CA GLY A 149 20.92 -15.01 -27.75
C GLY A 149 21.27 -15.67 -29.08
N GLN A 150 21.58 -16.96 -29.07
CA GLN A 150 21.76 -17.73 -30.30
C GLN A 150 20.46 -17.66 -31.15
N PRO A 151 20.57 -17.46 -32.48
CA PRO A 151 19.42 -17.23 -33.36
C PRO A 151 18.44 -18.42 -33.42
N GLU A 152 18.92 -19.64 -33.15
CA GLU A 152 18.09 -20.86 -33.12
C GLU A 152 16.96 -20.77 -32.09
N ASN A 153 17.25 -20.21 -30.90
CA ASN A 153 16.23 -20.04 -29.85
C ASN A 153 15.19 -18.98 -30.19
N TYR A 154 15.53 -17.98 -31.03
CA TYR A 154 14.58 -16.95 -31.43
C TYR A 154 13.58 -17.47 -32.46
N GLU A 155 14.04 -18.23 -33.46
CA GLU A 155 13.16 -18.82 -34.46
C GLU A 155 12.17 -19.79 -33.82
N GLU A 156 12.65 -20.64 -32.91
CA GLU A 156 11.80 -21.58 -32.18
C GLU A 156 10.77 -20.86 -31.31
N TRP A 157 11.20 -19.83 -30.56
CA TRP A 157 10.30 -18.99 -29.76
C TRP A 157 9.26 -18.23 -30.59
N ASN A 158 9.66 -17.71 -31.77
CA ASN A 158 8.77 -17.00 -32.69
C ASN A 158 7.74 -17.95 -33.29
N ASN A 159 8.14 -19.16 -33.68
CA ASN A 159 7.25 -20.18 -34.22
C ASN A 159 6.24 -20.66 -33.16
N ILE A 160 6.68 -20.86 -31.90
CA ILE A 160 5.80 -21.18 -30.77
C ILE A 160 4.77 -20.07 -30.53
N ARG A 161 5.16 -18.80 -30.66
CA ARG A 161 4.23 -17.66 -30.49
C ARG A 161 3.28 -17.47 -31.65
N LYS A 162 3.72 -17.66 -32.90
CA LYS A 162 2.86 -17.61 -34.09
C LYS A 162 1.78 -18.68 -34.08
N ALA A 163 2.07 -19.86 -33.53
CA ALA A 163 1.08 -20.93 -33.35
C ALA A 163 0.06 -20.63 -32.24
N ASN A 164 0.40 -19.74 -31.29
CA ASN A 164 -0.45 -19.41 -30.15
C ASN A 164 -1.24 -18.13 -30.44
N ASP A 165 -2.29 -18.27 -31.25
CA ASP A 165 -3.13 -17.23 -31.86
C ASP A 165 -3.90 -16.30 -30.88
N LYS A 166 -3.55 -16.32 -29.58
CA LYS A 166 -4.21 -15.56 -28.50
C LYS A 166 -3.53 -14.24 -28.14
N CYS A 167 -2.38 -13.89 -28.75
CA CYS A 167 -1.66 -12.66 -28.42
C CYS A 167 -1.88 -11.59 -29.50
N THR A 168 -3.02 -10.91 -29.45
CA THR A 168 -3.38 -9.77 -30.33
C THR A 168 -2.42 -8.58 -30.25
N ILE A 169 -1.54 -8.55 -29.25
CA ILE A 169 -0.58 -7.46 -29.00
C ILE A 169 0.54 -7.43 -30.05
N TYR A 170 0.84 -8.55 -30.72
CA TYR A 170 1.97 -8.66 -31.65
C TYR A 170 1.59 -8.70 -33.12
N LYS A 171 0.30 -8.64 -33.45
CA LYS A 171 -0.18 -8.82 -34.83
C LYS A 171 0.27 -7.70 -35.78
N ASP A 172 0.50 -6.51 -35.23
CA ASP A 172 0.90 -5.30 -35.99
C ASP A 172 2.40 -4.97 -35.86
N LEU A 173 3.17 -5.76 -35.10
CA LEU A 173 4.62 -5.60 -35.03
C LEU A 173 5.25 -6.28 -36.26
N VAL A 174 5.32 -5.55 -37.36
CA VAL A 174 6.26 -5.85 -38.45
C VAL A 174 7.66 -5.58 -37.91
N VAL A 175 8.27 -6.60 -37.28
CA VAL A 175 9.68 -6.58 -36.94
C VAL A 175 10.45 -6.74 -38.25
N GLU A 176 10.79 -5.63 -38.87
CA GLU A 176 11.68 -5.60 -40.02
C GLU A 176 13.05 -6.09 -39.55
N HIS A 177 13.40 -7.32 -39.94
CA HIS A 177 14.66 -7.95 -39.59
C HIS A 177 15.80 -7.27 -40.36
N ILE A 178 16.47 -6.32 -39.70
CA ILE A 178 17.73 -5.76 -40.21
C ILE A 178 18.85 -6.74 -39.83
N SER A 179 19.09 -7.74 -40.69
CA SER A 179 20.33 -8.53 -40.64
C SER A 179 21.49 -7.70 -41.15
N THR A 180 21.99 -6.77 -40.34
CA THR A 180 23.27 -6.13 -40.61
C THR A 180 24.38 -7.11 -40.26
N LYS A 181 25.02 -7.67 -41.28
CA LYS A 181 26.24 -8.47 -41.13
C LYS A 181 27.37 -7.53 -40.72
N PHE A 182 27.60 -7.39 -39.41
CA PHE A 182 28.77 -6.69 -38.90
C PHE A 182 30.00 -7.56 -39.15
N ILE A 183 30.85 -7.14 -40.08
CA ILE A 183 32.22 -7.65 -40.20
C ILE A 183 32.98 -7.00 -39.03
N PHE A 184 33.11 -7.73 -37.93
CA PHE A 184 34.00 -7.31 -36.86
C PHE A 184 35.44 -7.55 -37.31
N GLU A 185 36.17 -6.49 -37.64
CA GLU A 185 37.63 -6.53 -37.58
C GLU A 185 38.01 -6.68 -36.09
N GLU A 186 38.60 -7.82 -35.76
CA GLU A 186 39.13 -8.10 -34.44
C GLU A 186 40.27 -7.12 -34.15
N ARG A 187 39.97 -6.05 -33.41
CA ARG A 187 41.01 -5.21 -32.81
C ARG A 187 41.25 -5.69 -31.39
N ASN A 188 42.45 -6.21 -31.17
CA ASN A 188 42.93 -6.54 -29.84
C ASN A 188 43.16 -5.24 -29.07
N TYR A 189 42.28 -4.94 -28.12
CA TYR A 189 42.38 -3.78 -27.23
C TYR A 189 43.13 -4.07 -25.93
N ASP A 190 43.70 -5.28 -25.80
CA ASP A 190 44.37 -5.71 -24.57
C ASP A 190 45.88 -5.49 -24.66
N HIS A 191 46.31 -4.23 -24.57
CA HIS A 191 47.73 -3.92 -24.45
C HIS A 191 48.24 -4.00 -23.00
N HIS A 192 47.37 -4.12 -21.99
CA HIS A 192 47.73 -4.00 -20.57
C HIS A 192 46.85 -4.88 -19.66
N SER A 193 46.73 -6.17 -19.95
CA SER A 193 46.10 -7.11 -19.02
C SER A 193 46.98 -7.30 -17.78
N ILE A 194 46.42 -7.06 -16.60
CA ILE A 194 47.07 -7.26 -15.28
C ILE A 194 46.80 -8.69 -14.76
N TRP A 195 46.24 -9.56 -15.59
CA TRP A 195 46.00 -10.96 -15.26
C TRP A 195 46.80 -11.84 -16.20
N GLU A 196 48.07 -12.06 -15.84
CA GLU A 196 48.82 -13.22 -16.34
C GLU A 196 48.29 -14.48 -15.62
N TYR A 197 47.93 -15.49 -16.41
CA TYR A 197 47.76 -16.86 -15.95
C TYR A 197 48.66 -17.78 -16.79
#